data_AF-A0A4U6LK76-F1
#
_entry.id   AF-A0A4U6LK76-F1
#
_cell.length_a   1.000
_cell.length_b   1.000
_cell.length_c   1.000
_cell.angle_alpha   90.00
_cell.angle_beta   90.00
_cell.angle_gamma   90.00
#
_symmetry.space_group_name_H-M   'P 1'
#
loop_
_entity.id
_entity.type
_entity.pdbx_description
1 polymer ?
#
loop_
_entity_poly.entity_id
_entity_poly.type
_entity_poly.pdbx_seq_one_letter_code
_entity_poly.pdbx_strand_id
1 'polypeptide(L)'
;MNWAHVLLAGYIGAVIAIVVGMFRKKGWVGKISGAVIFVVAIIAWNIFDVHYLIPRESPEYGLTEEQKFDKAMRANPVFQVIREQEPALTQKIITQAVQMKNEGKSEQQVIDAIQPQILQLQMARLQQAPDANVIEYMKINLEQIAAVEKVGDDECFRFLFPAVKGGINPVHLVPREIMSRRMVGDMGMMRAAYGPDKHTVTAEEKQLALQDLQAISPGLVQRYGDDIQIMADPNKGIGKEKIACEIVQDLWTQVLKLPTARAAGVIRLMLSAEMQ
;
A
#
# COMPACT_ATOMS: atom_id res chain seq x y z
N MET A 1 22.98 0.14 -14.36
CA MET A 1 23.94 -0.62 -15.19
C MET A 1 25.20 -0.81 -14.36
N ASN A 2 25.50 -2.03 -13.93
CA ASN A 2 26.60 -2.30 -13.00
C ASN A 2 27.91 -2.38 -13.80
N TRP A 3 28.66 -1.27 -13.84
CA TRP A 3 29.88 -1.11 -14.64
C TRP A 3 30.96 -2.16 -14.33
N ALA A 4 30.93 -2.76 -13.14
CA ALA A 4 31.84 -3.82 -12.72
C ALA A 4 31.72 -5.08 -13.60
N HIS A 5 30.52 -5.55 -13.94
CA HIS A 5 30.33 -6.73 -14.79
C HIS A 5 30.77 -6.49 -16.23
N VAL A 6 30.55 -5.28 -16.76
CA VAL A 6 30.97 -4.91 -18.12
C VAL A 6 32.50 -4.93 -18.23
N LEU A 7 33.19 -4.38 -17.22
CA LEU A 7 34.65 -4.40 -17.15
C LEU A 7 35.21 -5.82 -16.93
N LEU A 8 34.57 -6.62 -16.08
CA LEU A 8 34.98 -8.01 -15.82
C LEU A 8 34.79 -8.91 -17.05
N ALA A 9 33.66 -8.79 -17.74
CA ALA A 9 33.40 -9.51 -18.99
C ALA A 9 34.39 -9.12 -20.09
N GLY A 10 34.73 -7.83 -20.20
CA GLY A 10 35.77 -7.35 -21.12
C GLY A 10 37.16 -7.93 -20.81
N TYR A 11 37.54 -7.96 -19.54
CA TYR A 11 38.81 -8.56 -19.11
C TYR A 11 38.89 -10.06 -19.42
N ILE A 12 37.82 -10.80 -19.15
CA ILE A 12 37.81 -12.25 -19.35
C ILE A 12 37.76 -12.62 -20.82
N GLY A 13 37.04 -11.84 -21.64
CA GLY A 13 37.10 -11.97 -23.10
C GLY A 13 38.53 -11.81 -23.63
N ALA A 14 39.29 -10.84 -23.10
CA ALA A 14 40.69 -10.65 -23.47
C ALA A 14 41.59 -11.82 -23.04
N VAL A 15 41.40 -12.35 -21.82
CA VAL A 15 42.15 -13.51 -21.31
C VAL A 15 41.88 -14.76 -22.16
N ILE A 16 40.61 -15.05 -22.48
CA ILE A 16 40.23 -16.18 -23.33
C ILE A 16 40.85 -16.03 -24.73
N ALA A 17 40.84 -14.82 -25.31
CA ALA A 17 41.45 -14.56 -26.61
C ALA A 17 42.97 -14.81 -26.61
N ILE A 18 43.67 -14.39 -25.55
CA ILE A 18 45.12 -14.62 -25.38
C ILE A 18 45.42 -16.12 -25.28
N VAL A 19 44.68 -16.86 -24.47
CA VAL A 19 44.88 -18.30 -24.26
C VAL A 19 44.63 -19.09 -25.56
N VAL A 20 43.52 -18.80 -26.26
CA VAL A 20 43.22 -19.43 -27.57
C VAL A 20 44.27 -19.05 -28.61
N GLY A 21 44.75 -17.79 -28.61
CA GLY A 21 45.82 -17.33 -29.49
C GLY A 21 47.14 -18.06 -29.25
N MET A 22 47.51 -18.31 -28.00
CA MET A 22 48.70 -19.08 -27.63
C MET A 22 48.60 -20.55 -28.07
N PHE A 23 47.46 -21.20 -27.87
CA PHE A 23 47.25 -22.58 -28.33
C PHE A 23 47.27 -22.72 -29.85
N ARG A 24 46.79 -21.71 -30.57
CA ARG A 24 46.93 -21.63 -32.04
C ARG A 24 48.39 -21.47 -32.46
N LYS A 25 49.15 -20.58 -31.81
CA LYS A 25 50.56 -20.33 -32.14
C LYS A 25 51.45 -21.57 -31.92
N LYS A 26 51.08 -22.43 -30.96
CA LYS A 26 51.77 -23.70 -30.65
C LYS A 26 51.33 -24.88 -31.55
N GLY A 27 50.38 -24.66 -32.46
CA GLY A 27 49.90 -25.68 -33.41
C GLY A 27 48.97 -26.74 -32.80
N TRP A 28 48.55 -26.58 -31.55
CA TRP A 28 47.68 -27.54 -30.86
C TRP A 28 46.23 -27.48 -31.33
N VAL A 29 45.81 -26.37 -31.94
CA VAL A 29 44.43 -26.13 -32.33
C VAL A 29 44.38 -25.44 -33.71
N GLY A 30 43.60 -26.00 -34.64
CA GLY A 30 43.37 -25.42 -35.97
C GLY A 30 42.53 -24.14 -35.95
N LYS A 31 42.49 -23.39 -37.06
CA LYS A 31 41.78 -22.09 -37.15
C LYS A 31 40.29 -22.20 -36.78
N ILE A 32 39.61 -23.22 -37.28
CA ILE A 32 38.19 -23.47 -37.05
C ILE A 32 37.96 -23.93 -35.60
N SER A 33 38.73 -24.91 -35.13
CA SER A 33 38.63 -25.42 -33.77
C SER A 33 38.90 -24.35 -32.70
N GLY A 34 39.83 -23.42 -32.95
CA GLY A 34 40.12 -22.31 -32.04
C GLY A 34 38.99 -21.28 -31.96
N ALA A 35 38.31 -21.02 -33.08
CA ALA A 35 37.13 -20.15 -33.10
C ALA A 35 35.96 -20.78 -32.32
N VAL A 36 35.75 -22.09 -32.48
CA VAL A 36 34.71 -22.83 -31.74
C VAL A 36 34.99 -22.83 -30.23
N ILE A 37 36.23 -23.10 -29.81
CA ILE A 37 36.62 -23.08 -28.39
C ILE A 37 36.41 -21.69 -27.78
N PHE A 38 36.78 -20.63 -28.50
CA PHE A 38 36.55 -19.26 -28.05
C PHE A 38 35.06 -18.98 -27.81
N VAL A 39 34.20 -19.32 -28.77
CA VAL A 39 32.75 -19.13 -28.64
C VAL A 39 32.18 -19.93 -27.48
N VAL A 40 32.56 -21.20 -27.34
CA VAL A 40 32.11 -22.06 -26.22
C VAL A 40 32.55 -21.50 -24.87
N ALA A 41 33.78 -21.00 -24.76
CA ALA A 41 34.27 -20.40 -23.52
C ALA A 41 33.53 -19.12 -23.14
N ILE A 42 33.17 -18.28 -24.12
CA ILE A 42 32.34 -17.09 -23.89
C ILE A 42 30.93 -17.47 -23.43
N ILE A 43 30.32 -18.48 -24.06
CA ILE A 43 28.99 -18.99 -23.66
C ILE A 43 29.03 -19.55 -22.24
N ALA A 44 30.03 -20.38 -21.92
CA ALA A 44 30.21 -20.97 -20.60
C ALA A 44 30.45 -19.90 -19.52
N TRP A 45 31.26 -18.88 -19.83
CA TRP A 45 31.45 -17.73 -18.95
C TRP A 45 30.14 -16.97 -18.72
N ASN A 46 29.36 -16.71 -19.77
CA ASN A 46 28.10 -15.98 -19.65
C ASN A 46 27.08 -16.73 -18.77
N ILE A 47 26.99 -18.05 -18.92
CA ILE A 47 26.15 -18.91 -18.06
C ILE A 47 26.63 -18.84 -16.60
N PHE A 48 27.94 -18.95 -16.35
CA PHE A 48 28.53 -18.86 -15.01
C PHE A 48 28.28 -17.48 -14.36
N ASP A 49 28.47 -16.41 -15.12
CA ASP A 49 28.27 -15.04 -14.65
C ASP A 49 26.80 -14.79 -14.29
N VAL A 50 25.86 -15.15 -15.18
CA VAL A 50 24.42 -14.96 -14.97
C VAL A 50 23.85 -15.85 -13.86
N HIS A 51 24.31 -17.09 -13.72
CA HIS A 51 23.76 -18.00 -12.71
C HIS A 51 24.48 -17.98 -11.37
N TYR A 52 25.72 -17.47 -11.31
CA TYR A 52 26.55 -17.60 -10.10
C TYR A 52 27.11 -16.29 -9.57
N LEU A 53 27.62 -15.40 -10.43
CA LEU A 53 28.25 -14.14 -9.99
C LEU A 53 27.24 -13.01 -9.80
N ILE A 54 26.36 -12.77 -10.77
CA ILE A 54 25.32 -11.73 -10.70
C ILE A 54 24.39 -11.91 -9.49
N PRO A 55 23.90 -13.13 -9.16
CA PRO A 55 23.12 -13.33 -7.95
C PRO A 55 23.91 -13.00 -6.68
N ARG A 56 25.21 -13.34 -6.62
CA ARG A 56 26.11 -13.14 -5.47
C ARG A 56 26.37 -11.68 -5.12
N GLU A 57 26.44 -10.82 -6.11
CA GLU A 57 26.69 -9.39 -5.93
C GLU A 57 25.41 -8.60 -5.60
N SER A 58 24.24 -9.25 -5.66
CA SER A 58 22.99 -8.58 -5.28
C SER A 58 22.94 -8.31 -3.76
N PRO A 59 22.42 -7.15 -3.32
CA PRO A 59 22.18 -6.86 -1.89
C PRO A 59 21.17 -7.78 -1.19
N GLU A 60 20.65 -8.76 -1.92
CA GLU A 60 19.63 -9.73 -1.52
C GLU A 60 20.15 -11.17 -1.62
N TYR A 61 21.42 -11.36 -1.99
CA TYR A 61 22.03 -12.68 -2.02
C TYR A 61 22.06 -13.32 -0.64
N GLY A 62 21.63 -14.58 -0.55
CA GLY A 62 21.56 -15.31 0.70
C GLY A 62 20.36 -14.97 1.59
N LEU A 63 19.53 -14.00 1.21
CA LEU A 63 18.26 -13.76 1.90
C LEU A 63 17.22 -14.79 1.47
N THR A 64 16.46 -15.31 2.44
CA THR A 64 15.24 -16.07 2.15
C THR A 64 14.20 -15.16 1.49
N GLU A 65 13.22 -15.74 0.78
CA GLU A 65 12.13 -14.95 0.20
C GLU A 65 11.34 -14.18 1.27
N GLU A 66 11.24 -14.73 2.49
CA GLU A 66 10.68 -14.04 3.66
C GLU A 66 11.49 -12.81 4.04
N GLN A 67 12.82 -12.91 4.07
CA GLN A 67 13.70 -11.79 4.39
C GLN A 67 13.68 -10.71 3.32
N LYS A 68 13.56 -11.08 2.04
CA LYS A 68 13.40 -10.12 0.94
C LYS A 68 12.06 -9.38 1.06
N PHE A 69 10.98 -10.11 1.32
CA PHE A 69 9.66 -9.51 1.50
C PHE A 69 9.61 -8.60 2.74
N ASP A 70 10.15 -9.05 3.88
CA ASP A 70 10.26 -8.23 5.09
C ASP A 70 11.09 -6.96 4.82
N LYS A 71 12.21 -7.05 4.11
CA LYS A 71 13.02 -5.89 3.71
C LYS A 71 12.24 -4.91 2.84
N ALA A 72 11.46 -5.40 1.88
CA ALA A 72 10.60 -4.56 1.04
C ALA A 72 9.49 -3.88 1.85
N MET A 73 8.83 -4.62 2.75
CA MET A 73 7.78 -4.08 3.60
C MET A 73 8.30 -3.02 4.59
N ARG A 74 9.54 -3.18 5.09
CA ARG A 74 10.21 -2.18 5.95
C ARG A 74 10.43 -0.83 5.25
N ALA A 75 10.42 -0.78 3.93
CA ALA A 75 10.47 0.48 3.19
C ALA A 75 9.19 1.31 3.38
N ASN A 76 8.08 0.71 3.81
CA ASN A 76 6.86 1.40 4.19
C ASN A 76 6.84 1.68 5.71
N PRO A 77 6.88 2.96 6.13
CA PRO A 77 6.86 3.34 7.55
C PRO A 77 5.64 2.83 8.34
N VAL A 78 4.47 2.68 7.71
CA VAL A 78 3.27 2.14 8.38
C VAL A 78 3.50 0.70 8.81
N PHE A 79 4.19 -0.11 8.00
CA PHE A 79 4.49 -1.49 8.34
C PHE A 79 5.47 -1.63 9.51
N GLN A 80 6.34 -0.63 9.72
CA GLN A 80 7.21 -0.62 10.89
C GLN A 80 6.40 -0.55 12.19
N VAL A 81 5.36 0.29 12.22
CA VAL A 81 4.43 0.39 13.37
C VAL A 81 3.66 -0.90 13.57
N ILE A 82 3.18 -1.52 12.49
CA ILE A 82 2.48 -2.81 12.56
C ILE A 82 3.39 -3.87 13.17
N ARG A 83 4.65 -3.97 12.72
CA ARG A 83 5.59 -4.95 13.27
C ARG A 83 5.90 -4.75 14.74
N GLU A 84 6.03 -3.50 15.18
CA GLU A 84 6.28 -3.16 16.59
C GLU A 84 5.10 -3.56 17.49
N GLN A 85 3.86 -3.36 17.03
CA GLN A 85 2.66 -3.56 17.84
C GLN A 85 2.00 -4.94 17.67
N GLU A 86 2.15 -5.53 16.48
CA GLU A 86 1.43 -6.72 16.02
C GLU A 86 2.39 -7.72 15.35
N PRO A 87 3.42 -8.22 16.06
CA PRO A 87 4.43 -9.10 15.48
C PRO A 87 3.85 -10.40 14.91
N ALA A 88 2.79 -10.93 15.52
CA ALA A 88 2.09 -12.12 15.02
C ALA A 88 1.39 -11.86 13.68
N LEU A 89 0.72 -10.71 13.53
CA LEU A 89 0.10 -10.32 12.27
C LEU A 89 1.15 -10.09 11.18
N THR A 90 2.26 -9.40 11.52
CA THR A 90 3.38 -9.22 10.60
C THR A 90 3.93 -10.55 10.09
N GLN A 91 4.17 -11.51 10.99
CA GLN A 91 4.66 -12.83 10.57
C GLN A 91 3.65 -13.54 9.67
N LYS A 92 2.35 -13.49 10.02
CA LYS A 92 1.28 -14.07 9.19
C LYS A 92 1.28 -13.46 7.78
N ILE A 93 1.36 -12.13 7.67
CA ILE A 93 1.40 -11.41 6.39
C ILE A 93 2.61 -11.85 5.56
N ILE A 94 3.81 -11.90 6.16
CA ILE A 94 5.04 -12.30 5.47
C ILE A 94 4.93 -13.74 4.96
N THR A 95 4.54 -14.69 5.83
CA THR A 95 4.41 -16.10 5.46
C THR A 95 3.36 -16.31 4.37
N GLN A 96 2.21 -15.64 4.47
CA GLN A 96 1.17 -15.68 3.44
C GLN A 96 1.68 -15.13 2.10
N ALA A 97 2.37 -13.99 2.10
CA ALA A 97 2.91 -13.38 0.89
C ALA A 97 3.91 -14.30 0.18
N VAL A 98 4.82 -14.93 0.95
CA VAL A 98 5.81 -15.87 0.41
C VAL A 98 5.15 -17.13 -0.13
N GLN A 99 4.16 -17.68 0.58
CA GLN A 99 3.40 -18.82 0.08
C GLN A 99 2.73 -18.49 -1.28
N MET A 100 2.03 -17.36 -1.37
CA MET A 100 1.37 -16.93 -2.60
C MET A 100 2.36 -16.71 -3.75
N LYS A 101 3.54 -16.14 -3.46
CA LYS A 101 4.61 -15.99 -4.45
C LYS A 101 5.11 -17.34 -4.95
N ASN A 102 5.31 -18.32 -4.06
CA ASN A 102 5.71 -19.68 -4.41
C ASN A 102 4.65 -20.40 -5.25
N GLU A 103 3.37 -20.08 -5.05
CA GLU A 103 2.25 -20.55 -5.87
C GLU A 103 2.13 -19.83 -7.23
N GLY A 104 3.05 -18.89 -7.54
CA GLY A 104 3.06 -18.14 -8.80
C GLY A 104 2.01 -17.03 -8.88
N LYS A 105 1.45 -16.58 -7.74
CA LYS A 105 0.53 -15.43 -7.71
C LYS A 105 1.25 -14.14 -8.09
N SER A 106 0.51 -13.22 -8.72
CA SER A 106 1.03 -11.90 -9.05
C SER A 106 1.16 -11.01 -7.81
N GLU A 107 1.98 -9.96 -7.90
CA GLU A 107 2.12 -8.97 -6.82
C GLU A 107 0.78 -8.34 -6.43
N GLN A 108 -0.08 -8.03 -7.41
CA GLN A 108 -1.41 -7.48 -7.15
C GLN A 108 -2.28 -8.46 -6.34
N GLN A 109 -2.25 -9.75 -6.66
CA GLN A 109 -3.01 -10.76 -5.90
C GLN A 109 -2.52 -10.86 -4.45
N VAL A 110 -1.23 -10.68 -4.21
CA VAL A 110 -0.65 -10.61 -2.85
C VAL A 110 -1.13 -9.37 -2.12
N ILE A 111 -1.12 -8.20 -2.78
CA ILE A 111 -1.63 -6.94 -2.22
C ILE A 111 -3.11 -7.07 -1.85
N ASP A 112 -3.94 -7.59 -2.76
CA ASP A 112 -5.38 -7.75 -2.56
C ASP A 112 -5.70 -8.66 -1.36
N ALA A 113 -4.84 -9.65 -1.07
CA ALA A 113 -4.99 -10.55 0.08
C ALA A 113 -4.52 -9.94 1.42
N ILE A 114 -3.57 -9.00 1.39
CA ILE A 114 -2.97 -8.40 2.59
C ILE A 114 -3.69 -7.10 2.98
N GLN A 115 -4.09 -6.29 2.00
CA GLN A 115 -4.66 -4.97 2.22
C GLN A 115 -5.86 -4.98 3.18
N PRO A 116 -6.83 -5.92 3.11
CA PRO A 116 -7.95 -5.97 4.05
C PRO A 116 -7.51 -6.21 5.49
N GLN A 117 -6.45 -7.01 5.71
CA GLN A 117 -5.92 -7.31 7.05
C GLN A 117 -5.31 -6.05 7.69
N ILE A 118 -4.60 -5.25 6.88
CA ILE A 118 -4.05 -3.97 7.33
C ILE A 118 -5.18 -2.97 7.61
N LEU A 119 -6.17 -2.88 6.72
CA LEU A 119 -7.31 -1.98 6.89
C LEU A 119 -8.10 -2.30 8.16
N GLN A 120 -8.35 -3.59 8.43
CA GLN A 120 -9.03 -4.03 9.65
C GLN A 120 -8.26 -3.59 10.91
N LEU A 121 -6.94 -3.75 10.93
CA LEU A 121 -6.10 -3.26 12.03
C LEU A 121 -6.20 -1.73 12.17
N GLN A 122 -6.11 -0.99 11.06
CA GLN A 122 -6.21 0.47 11.08
C GLN A 122 -7.57 0.93 11.64
N MET A 123 -8.68 0.30 11.23
CA MET A 123 -10.01 0.63 11.75
C MET A 123 -10.13 0.30 13.23
N ALA A 124 -9.61 -0.84 13.68
CA ALA A 124 -9.57 -1.18 15.11
C ALA A 124 -8.73 -0.18 15.92
N ARG A 125 -7.61 0.30 15.38
CA ARG A 125 -6.78 1.33 16.02
C ARG A 125 -7.47 2.68 16.05
N LEU A 126 -8.22 3.05 15.02
CA LEU A 126 -8.99 4.31 15.00
C LEU A 126 -9.99 4.38 16.16
N GLN A 127 -10.62 3.25 16.52
CA GLN A 127 -11.53 3.17 17.67
C GLN A 127 -10.84 3.46 19.01
N GLN A 128 -9.56 3.12 19.13
CA GLN A 128 -8.77 3.27 20.35
C GLN A 128 -7.86 4.51 20.33
N ALA A 129 -7.79 5.23 19.22
CA ALA A 129 -6.96 6.42 19.11
C ALA A 129 -7.57 7.58 19.90
N PRO A 130 -6.76 8.51 20.46
CA PRO A 130 -7.27 9.76 21.04
C PRO A 130 -8.09 10.58 20.04
N ASP A 131 -8.99 11.42 20.55
CA ASP A 131 -9.89 12.23 19.71
C ASP A 131 -9.15 13.07 18.67
N ALA A 132 -8.04 13.70 19.06
CA ALA A 132 -7.24 14.52 18.15
C ALA A 132 -6.75 13.73 16.92
N ASN A 133 -6.36 12.47 17.11
CA ASN A 133 -5.93 11.59 16.02
C ASN A 133 -7.10 11.19 15.12
N VAL A 134 -8.28 10.94 15.69
CA VAL A 134 -9.49 10.61 14.93
C VAL A 134 -9.95 11.80 14.08
N ILE A 135 -9.89 13.02 14.64
CA ILE A 135 -10.20 14.25 13.91
C ILE A 135 -9.20 14.47 12.77
N GLU A 136 -7.89 14.32 13.02
CA GLU A 136 -6.88 14.50 11.99
C GLU A 136 -7.02 13.47 10.86
N TYR A 137 -7.31 12.22 11.21
CA TYR A 137 -7.62 11.16 10.23
C TYR A 137 -8.75 11.60 9.29
N MET A 138 -9.86 12.11 9.85
CA MET A 138 -11.02 12.51 9.05
C MET A 138 -10.77 13.77 8.23
N LYS A 139 -10.01 14.74 8.75
CA LYS A 139 -9.61 15.93 7.98
C LYS A 139 -8.80 15.55 6.76
N ILE A 140 -7.79 14.68 6.93
CA ILE A 140 -6.98 14.21 5.80
C ILE A 140 -7.84 13.39 4.83
N ASN A 141 -8.76 12.57 5.33
CA ASN A 141 -9.69 11.82 4.47
C ASN A 141 -10.54 12.76 3.60
N LEU A 142 -11.08 13.84 4.18
CA LEU A 142 -11.84 14.85 3.46
C LEU A 142 -10.99 15.57 2.39
N GLU A 143 -9.73 15.88 2.69
CA GLU A 143 -8.80 16.43 1.69
C GLU A 143 -8.51 15.43 0.55
N GLN A 144 -8.41 14.13 0.86
CA GLN A 144 -8.24 13.09 -0.17
C GLN A 144 -9.48 13.00 -1.07
N ILE A 145 -10.68 13.02 -0.50
CA ILE A 145 -11.94 13.03 -1.26
C ILE A 145 -11.98 14.24 -2.20
N ALA A 146 -11.71 15.43 -1.67
CA ALA A 146 -11.70 16.67 -2.46
C ALA A 146 -10.59 16.66 -3.54
N ALA A 147 -9.45 16.01 -3.30
CA ALA A 147 -8.40 15.86 -4.30
C ALA A 147 -8.81 14.91 -5.43
N VAL A 148 -9.48 13.81 -5.11
CA VAL A 148 -9.97 12.85 -6.11
C VAL A 148 -11.14 13.43 -6.91
N GLU A 149 -12.07 14.14 -6.27
CA GLU A 149 -13.19 14.81 -6.95
C GLU A 149 -12.71 15.81 -8.01
N LYS A 150 -11.60 16.52 -7.76
CA LYS A 150 -10.97 17.41 -8.75
C LYS A 150 -10.47 16.68 -10.00
N VAL A 151 -10.21 15.37 -9.91
CA VAL A 151 -9.87 14.54 -11.08
C VAL A 151 -11.16 14.20 -11.83
N GLY A 152 -12.20 13.78 -11.12
CA GLY A 152 -13.52 13.56 -11.68
C GLY A 152 -14.52 12.95 -10.69
N ASP A 153 -15.80 13.13 -11.01
CA ASP A 153 -16.92 12.64 -10.19
C ASP A 153 -16.92 11.10 -10.11
N ASP A 154 -16.61 10.42 -11.22
CA ASP A 154 -16.54 8.95 -11.27
C ASP A 154 -15.42 8.42 -10.38
N GLU A 155 -14.24 9.04 -10.44
CA GLU A 155 -13.10 8.70 -9.58
C GLU A 155 -13.47 8.87 -8.11
N CYS A 156 -14.10 10.00 -7.76
CA CYS A 156 -14.51 10.22 -6.37
C CYS A 156 -15.55 9.18 -5.92
N PHE A 157 -16.53 8.84 -6.75
CA PHE A 157 -17.50 7.79 -6.43
C PHE A 157 -16.83 6.44 -6.22
N ARG A 158 -15.89 6.05 -7.10
CA ARG A 158 -15.12 4.80 -6.98
C ARG A 158 -14.17 4.77 -5.78
N PHE A 159 -13.69 5.94 -5.35
CA PHE A 159 -12.90 6.08 -4.13
C PHE A 159 -13.73 5.83 -2.87
N LEU A 160 -14.94 6.40 -2.82
CA LEU A 160 -15.86 6.29 -1.69
C LEU A 160 -16.57 4.93 -1.63
N PHE A 161 -16.96 4.39 -2.78
CA PHE A 161 -17.78 3.18 -2.90
C PHE A 161 -17.12 2.15 -3.85
N PRO A 162 -15.92 1.64 -3.53
CA PRO A 162 -15.16 0.75 -4.41
C PRO A 162 -15.88 -0.57 -4.72
N ALA A 163 -16.83 -1.00 -3.87
CA ALA A 163 -17.62 -2.21 -4.08
C ALA A 163 -18.65 -2.09 -5.23
N VAL A 164 -19.01 -0.89 -5.66
CA VAL A 164 -20.06 -0.67 -6.67
C VAL A 164 -19.51 -0.67 -8.09
N LYS A 165 -18.48 0.15 -8.36
CA LYS A 165 -17.90 0.35 -9.70
C LYS A 165 -16.43 -0.09 -9.80
N GLY A 166 -15.93 -0.75 -8.77
CA GLY A 166 -14.50 -1.06 -8.62
C GLY A 166 -13.72 0.15 -8.09
N GLY A 167 -12.74 -0.11 -7.23
CA GLY A 167 -11.92 0.94 -6.63
C GLY A 167 -10.97 1.64 -7.62
N ILE A 168 -10.28 2.64 -7.10
CA ILE A 168 -9.15 3.32 -7.77
C ILE A 168 -7.88 3.17 -6.93
N ASN A 169 -6.72 3.38 -7.56
CA ASN A 169 -5.47 3.53 -6.83
C ASN A 169 -5.22 5.02 -6.51
N PRO A 170 -5.38 5.47 -5.24
CA PRO A 170 -5.26 6.88 -4.89
C PRO A 170 -3.82 7.41 -4.98
N VAL A 171 -2.80 6.55 -5.05
CA VAL A 171 -1.38 6.96 -5.06
C VAL A 171 -1.03 7.87 -6.24
N HIS A 172 -1.74 7.73 -7.36
CA HIS A 172 -1.51 8.53 -8.57
C HIS A 172 -2.45 9.73 -8.71
N LEU A 173 -3.50 9.80 -7.89
CA LEU A 173 -4.57 10.78 -8.02
C LEU A 173 -4.53 11.82 -6.90
N VAL A 174 -4.08 11.41 -5.71
CA VAL A 174 -3.94 12.29 -4.56
C VAL A 174 -2.54 12.92 -4.56
N PRO A 175 -2.43 14.25 -4.36
CA PRO A 175 -1.14 14.94 -4.20
C PRO A 175 -0.23 14.26 -3.18
N ARG A 176 1.07 14.16 -3.51
CA ARG A 176 2.08 13.51 -2.65
C ARG A 176 2.13 14.07 -1.24
N GLU A 177 1.88 15.37 -1.07
CA GLU A 177 1.82 16.01 0.24
C GLU A 177 0.70 15.45 1.11
N ILE A 178 -0.52 15.32 0.56
CA ILE A 178 -1.67 14.74 1.26
C ILE A 178 -1.41 13.27 1.58
N MET A 179 -0.83 12.51 0.63
CA MET A 179 -0.44 11.11 0.89
C MET A 179 0.62 10.99 2.00
N SER A 180 1.59 11.90 2.04
CA SER A 180 2.60 11.92 3.10
C SER A 180 1.99 12.25 4.47
N ARG A 181 1.12 13.27 4.54
CA ARG A 181 0.39 13.58 5.77
C ARG A 181 -0.49 12.43 6.22
N ARG A 182 -1.17 11.74 5.30
CA ARG A 182 -1.97 10.54 5.59
C ARG A 182 -1.11 9.45 6.23
N MET A 183 0.06 9.15 5.66
CA MET A 183 0.97 8.15 6.22
C MET A 183 1.43 8.52 7.63
N VAL A 184 1.86 9.76 7.85
CA VAL A 184 2.30 10.23 9.17
C VAL A 184 1.15 10.22 10.18
N GLY A 185 -0.05 10.66 9.77
CA GLY A 185 -1.26 10.65 10.57
C GLY A 185 -1.67 9.25 10.99
N ASP A 186 -1.70 8.30 10.05
CA ASP A 186 -2.02 6.89 10.33
C ASP A 186 -1.01 6.27 11.30
N MET A 187 0.29 6.52 11.11
CA MET A 187 1.32 6.03 12.05
C MET A 187 1.15 6.61 13.46
N GLY A 188 0.91 7.92 13.55
CA GLY A 188 0.68 8.60 14.82
C GLY A 188 -0.56 8.06 15.54
N MET A 189 -1.65 7.89 14.79
CA MET A 189 -2.89 7.30 15.26
C MET A 189 -2.67 5.88 15.78
N MET A 190 -2.01 5.01 15.01
CA MET A 190 -1.75 3.63 15.40
C MET A 190 -0.87 3.54 16.65
N ARG A 191 0.14 4.41 16.79
CA ARG A 191 0.97 4.49 18.00
C ARG A 191 0.17 4.94 19.21
N ALA A 192 -0.62 6.00 19.08
CA ALA A 192 -1.43 6.53 20.17
C ALA A 192 -2.51 5.55 20.64
N ALA A 193 -3.09 4.78 19.71
CA ALA A 193 -4.11 3.78 20.00
C ALA A 193 -3.62 2.58 20.83
N TYR A 194 -2.29 2.36 20.91
CA TYR A 194 -1.68 1.32 21.75
C TYR A 194 -1.00 1.89 23.01
N GLY A 195 -0.85 3.20 23.08
CA GLY A 195 -0.12 3.90 24.13
C GLY A 195 -0.91 4.09 25.43
N PRO A 196 -0.30 4.74 26.43
CA PRO A 196 -0.98 5.08 27.69
C PRO A 196 -2.19 6.00 27.47
N ASP A 197 -2.19 6.78 26.39
CA ASP A 197 -3.24 7.74 26.06
C ASP A 197 -4.38 7.13 25.21
N LYS A 198 -4.42 5.80 25.08
CA LYS A 198 -5.46 5.14 24.28
C LYS A 198 -6.87 5.49 24.80
N HIS A 199 -7.78 5.66 23.85
CA HIS A 199 -9.19 5.89 24.11
C HIS A 199 -9.93 4.58 24.36
N THR A 200 -10.93 4.63 25.23
CA THR A 200 -11.91 3.55 25.41
C THR A 200 -13.28 4.11 25.10
N VAL A 201 -13.88 3.65 23.99
CA VAL A 201 -15.24 4.06 23.60
C VAL A 201 -16.24 3.60 24.66
N THR A 202 -17.02 4.52 25.21
CA THR A 202 -18.08 4.21 26.20
C THR A 202 -19.46 4.11 25.55
N ALA A 203 -20.42 3.52 26.26
CA ALA A 203 -21.80 3.44 25.80
C ALA A 203 -22.44 4.84 25.67
N GLU A 204 -22.10 5.75 26.59
CA GLU A 204 -22.56 7.13 26.59
C GLU A 204 -22.03 7.89 25.38
N GLU A 205 -20.75 7.71 25.04
CA GLU A 205 -20.15 8.29 23.83
C GLU A 205 -20.87 7.80 22.56
N LYS A 206 -21.12 6.49 22.44
CA LYS A 206 -21.88 5.93 21.32
C LYS A 206 -23.28 6.53 21.23
N GLN A 207 -23.98 6.63 22.36
CA GLN A 207 -25.34 7.18 22.40
C GLN A 207 -25.37 8.68 22.05
N LEU A 208 -24.35 9.44 22.45
CA LEU A 208 -24.20 10.85 22.05
C LEU A 208 -23.88 10.98 20.56
N ALA A 209 -22.98 10.13 20.03
CA ALA A 209 -22.65 10.10 18.62
C ALA A 209 -23.88 9.80 17.73
N LEU A 210 -24.75 8.87 18.17
CA LEU A 210 -26.03 8.61 17.50
C LEU A 210 -26.94 9.84 17.48
N GLN A 211 -27.04 10.56 18.60
CA GLN A 211 -27.83 11.80 18.69
C GLN A 211 -27.26 12.90 17.79
N ASP A 212 -25.93 13.03 17.71
CA ASP A 212 -25.26 13.96 16.82
C ASP A 212 -25.54 13.67 15.35
N LEU A 213 -25.48 12.40 14.94
CA LEU A 213 -25.85 11.99 13.59
C LEU A 213 -27.32 12.30 13.27
N GLN A 214 -28.22 12.01 14.22
CA GLN A 214 -29.64 12.32 14.08
C GLN A 214 -29.89 13.84 13.96
N ALA A 215 -29.07 14.68 14.60
CA ALA A 215 -29.17 16.13 14.48
C ALA A 215 -28.63 16.67 13.15
N ILE A 216 -27.62 16.03 12.55
CA ILE A 216 -27.06 16.40 11.24
C ILE A 216 -27.97 15.98 10.09
N SER A 217 -28.67 14.85 10.24
CA SER A 217 -29.43 14.21 9.17
C SER A 217 -30.49 15.10 8.49
N PRO A 218 -31.31 15.90 9.21
CA PRO A 218 -32.31 16.76 8.59
C PRO A 218 -31.73 17.77 7.60
N GLY A 219 -30.55 18.34 7.89
CA GLY A 219 -29.90 19.30 7.00
C GLY A 219 -29.45 18.66 5.68
N LEU A 220 -28.97 17.41 5.75
CA LEU A 220 -28.61 16.63 4.56
C LEU A 220 -29.87 16.24 3.76
N VAL A 221 -30.92 15.77 4.43
CA VAL A 221 -32.19 15.41 3.78
C VAL A 221 -32.82 16.63 3.09
N GLN A 222 -32.79 17.80 3.72
CA GLN A 222 -33.30 19.03 3.13
C GLN A 222 -32.54 19.42 1.84
N ARG A 223 -31.22 19.19 1.79
CA ARG A 223 -30.37 19.55 0.66
C ARG A 223 -30.44 18.54 -0.49
N TYR A 224 -30.45 17.25 -0.17
CA TYR A 224 -30.30 16.17 -1.16
C TYR A 224 -31.60 15.40 -1.43
N GLY A 225 -32.66 15.60 -0.66
CA GLY A 225 -33.93 14.89 -0.85
C GLY A 225 -33.76 13.37 -0.81
N ASP A 226 -34.32 12.68 -1.81
CA ASP A 226 -34.23 11.23 -1.93
C ASP A 226 -32.80 10.73 -2.22
N ASP A 227 -31.90 11.59 -2.72
CA ASP A 227 -30.52 11.20 -3.01
C ASP A 227 -29.71 10.88 -1.75
N ILE A 228 -30.17 11.30 -0.57
CA ILE A 228 -29.56 10.90 0.71
C ILE A 228 -29.53 9.38 0.89
N GLN A 229 -30.45 8.65 0.21
CA GLN A 229 -30.49 7.19 0.24
C GLN A 229 -29.24 6.54 -0.37
N ILE A 230 -28.43 7.28 -1.13
CA ILE A 230 -27.13 6.80 -1.65
C ILE A 230 -26.20 6.40 -0.49
N MET A 231 -26.29 7.06 0.67
CA MET A 231 -25.48 6.71 1.84
C MET A 231 -25.81 5.33 2.41
N ALA A 232 -27.07 4.90 2.27
CA ALA A 232 -27.52 3.59 2.73
C ALA A 232 -27.40 2.52 1.62
N ASP A 233 -27.60 2.90 0.36
CA ASP A 233 -27.44 2.04 -0.80
C ASP A 233 -26.65 2.77 -1.90
N PRO A 234 -25.32 2.59 -1.92
CA PRO A 234 -24.45 3.23 -2.90
C PRO A 234 -24.80 2.93 -4.37
N ASN A 235 -25.52 1.83 -4.67
CA ASN A 235 -25.93 1.53 -6.06
C ASN A 235 -26.87 2.60 -6.63
N LYS A 236 -27.63 3.30 -5.78
CA LYS A 236 -28.48 4.43 -6.19
C LYS A 236 -27.68 5.64 -6.66
N GLY A 237 -26.36 5.66 -6.40
CA GLY A 237 -25.45 6.70 -6.85
C GLY A 237 -24.93 6.51 -8.28
N ILE A 238 -25.23 5.40 -8.95
CA ILE A 238 -24.83 5.19 -10.35
C ILE A 238 -25.56 6.22 -11.24
N GLY A 239 -24.81 7.03 -11.98
CA GLY A 239 -25.32 8.18 -12.74
C GLY A 239 -25.57 9.44 -11.89
N LYS A 240 -25.23 9.40 -10.61
CA LYS A 240 -25.30 10.51 -9.63
C LYS A 240 -24.00 10.63 -8.83
N GLU A 241 -22.88 10.28 -9.47
CA GLU A 241 -21.56 10.17 -8.83
C GLU A 241 -21.16 11.46 -8.11
N LYS A 242 -21.39 12.62 -8.76
CA LYS A 242 -21.16 13.93 -8.16
C LYS A 242 -21.95 14.15 -6.88
N ILE A 243 -23.25 13.84 -6.89
CA ILE A 243 -24.13 14.02 -5.74
C ILE A 243 -23.69 13.13 -4.59
N ALA A 244 -23.30 11.88 -4.87
CA ALA A 244 -22.77 10.98 -3.86
C ALA A 244 -21.52 11.55 -3.16
N CYS A 245 -20.60 12.13 -3.93
CA CYS A 245 -19.41 12.80 -3.41
C CYS A 245 -19.76 14.03 -2.56
N GLU A 246 -20.67 14.88 -3.03
CA GLU A 246 -21.14 16.05 -2.30
C GLU A 246 -21.79 15.67 -0.96
N ILE A 247 -22.62 14.62 -0.93
CA ILE A 247 -23.25 14.12 0.30
C ILE A 247 -22.19 13.71 1.33
N VAL A 248 -21.20 12.90 0.93
CA VAL A 248 -20.17 12.42 1.86
C VAL A 248 -19.31 13.57 2.38
N GLN A 249 -18.92 14.51 1.51
CA GLN A 249 -18.15 15.68 1.93
C GLN A 249 -18.92 16.59 2.88
N ASP A 250 -20.21 16.86 2.60
CA ASP A 250 -21.06 17.67 3.46
C ASP A 250 -21.29 17.01 4.82
N LEU A 251 -21.48 15.69 4.85
CA LEU A 251 -21.63 14.94 6.09
C LEU A 251 -20.39 15.10 6.96
N TRP A 252 -19.20 14.78 6.44
CA TRP A 252 -17.97 14.88 7.23
C TRP A 252 -17.63 16.33 7.60
N THR A 253 -17.94 17.29 6.73
CA THR A 253 -17.81 18.72 7.05
C THR A 253 -18.70 19.13 8.21
N GLN A 254 -19.93 18.62 8.29
CA GLN A 254 -20.84 18.89 9.42
C GLN A 254 -20.38 18.19 10.70
N VAL A 255 -19.93 16.94 10.62
CA VAL A 255 -19.35 16.22 11.76
C VAL A 255 -18.14 16.96 12.33
N LEU A 256 -17.24 17.44 11.48
CA LEU A 256 -16.04 18.17 11.90
C LEU A 256 -16.32 19.57 12.49
N LYS A 257 -17.56 20.09 12.39
CA LYS A 257 -18.00 21.32 13.07
C LYS A 257 -18.44 21.08 14.52
N LEU A 258 -18.68 19.83 14.91
CA LEU A 258 -19.00 19.49 16.30
C LEU A 258 -17.77 19.71 17.20
N PRO A 259 -17.95 19.86 18.52
CA PRO A 259 -16.85 19.80 19.48
C PRO A 259 -16.01 18.53 19.28
N THR A 260 -14.69 18.63 19.44
CA THR A 260 -13.73 17.56 19.11
C THR A 260 -14.13 16.17 19.62
N ALA A 261 -14.53 16.05 20.89
CA ALA A 261 -14.94 14.77 21.47
C ALA A 261 -16.22 14.20 20.80
N ARG A 262 -17.18 15.07 20.48
CA ARG A 262 -18.43 14.67 19.80
C ARG A 262 -18.18 14.26 18.35
N ALA A 263 -17.37 15.04 17.63
CA ALA A 263 -16.96 14.72 16.26
C ALA A 263 -16.20 13.38 16.21
N ALA A 264 -15.25 13.16 17.12
CA ALA A 264 -14.50 11.91 17.21
C ALA A 264 -15.41 10.71 17.52
N GLY A 265 -16.37 10.86 18.43
CA GLY A 265 -17.38 9.84 18.71
C GLY A 265 -18.20 9.47 17.48
N VAL A 266 -18.65 10.46 16.69
CA VAL A 266 -19.37 10.21 15.42
C VAL A 266 -18.49 9.48 14.41
N ILE A 267 -17.24 9.91 14.21
CA ILE A 267 -16.31 9.27 13.28
C ILE A 267 -16.06 7.82 13.67
N ARG A 268 -15.82 7.54 14.97
CA ARG A 268 -15.64 6.18 15.49
C ARG A 268 -16.87 5.32 15.23
N LEU A 269 -18.06 5.83 15.57
CA LEU A 269 -19.32 5.12 15.37
C LEU A 269 -19.51 4.74 13.90
N MET A 270 -19.43 5.72 12.99
CA MET A 270 -19.67 5.51 11.56
C MET A 270 -18.65 4.59 10.89
N LEU A 271 -17.40 4.57 11.36
CA LEU A 271 -16.34 3.72 10.83
C LEU A 271 -16.16 2.42 11.63
N SER A 272 -17.08 2.12 12.54
CA SER A 272 -17.06 0.88 13.31
C SER A 272 -17.59 -0.29 12.46
N ALA A 273 -17.18 -1.51 12.82
CA ALA A 273 -17.69 -2.72 12.19
C ALA A 273 -19.21 -2.93 12.41
N GLU A 274 -19.83 -2.25 13.38
CA GLU A 274 -21.27 -2.31 13.64
C GLU A 274 -22.08 -1.57 12.55
N MET A 275 -21.44 -0.66 11.82
CA MET A 275 -22.06 0.22 10.82
C MET A 275 -21.67 -0.12 9.37
N GLN A 276 -20.80 -1.12 9.16
CA GLN A 276 -20.33 -1.60 7.86
C GLN A 276 -21.00 -2.92 7.49
#